data_AF-A0A0Q7CJH9-F1
#
_entry.id   AF-A0A0Q7CJH9-F1
#
_cell.length_a   1.000
_cell.length_b   1.000
_cell.length_c   1.000
_cell.angle_alpha   90.00
_cell.angle_beta   90.00
_cell.angle_gamma   90.00
#
_symmetry.space_group_name_H-M   'P 1'
#
loop_
_entity.id
_entity.type
_entity.pdbx_description
1 polymer ?
#
loop_
_entity_poly.entity_id
_entity_poly.type
_entity_poly.pdbx_seq_one_letter_code
_entity_poly.pdbx_strand_id
1 'polypeptide(L)'
;MAQLDEFKGPEADALPDTATLPAELAALYLCISPAQLADLRKPKRPEGRGGNGPPVIKPVEGGAAGSKDPVLYTLGTLREFAKAHPAPSAFDTALNSGLLGWVSAKLPFFAEREPRIKRGKRVLIGGAWDRADPLREKRFVALAKGRIRFTSLTCAEAAASLWADVASHAAFAEKGLALLKGETLAIEASLAATGQLAAAGPRD
;
A
#
# COMPACT_ATOMS: atom_id res chain seq x y z
N MET A 1 5.26 16.19 -46.61
CA MET A 1 6.37 16.04 -45.64
C MET A 1 5.78 16.29 -44.26
N ALA A 2 5.59 15.23 -43.47
CA ALA A 2 5.07 15.33 -42.11
C ALA A 2 6.27 15.45 -41.15
N GLN A 3 6.30 16.54 -40.39
CA GLN A 3 7.30 16.78 -39.35
C GLN A 3 7.10 15.75 -38.24
N LEU A 4 8.07 14.84 -38.14
CA LEU A 4 8.32 14.02 -36.96
C LEU A 4 8.93 14.94 -35.90
N ASP A 5 8.11 15.50 -35.02
CA ASP A 5 8.65 16.12 -33.81
C ASP A 5 8.94 15.02 -32.78
N GLU A 6 10.18 14.53 -32.90
CA GLU A 6 11.01 14.06 -31.80
C GLU A 6 10.98 15.07 -30.66
N PHE A 7 10.47 14.69 -29.49
CA PHE A 7 11.06 15.03 -28.19
C PHE A 7 10.51 14.06 -27.12
N LYS A 8 11.16 12.90 -27.00
CA LYS A 8 11.04 12.00 -25.84
C LYS A 8 12.04 12.44 -24.77
N GLY A 9 11.56 13.14 -23.75
CA GLY A 9 12.26 13.28 -22.47
C GLY A 9 11.83 12.21 -21.46
N PRO A 10 12.62 11.94 -20.40
CA PRO A 10 12.24 11.05 -19.30
C PRO A 10 10.97 11.51 -18.55
N GLU A 11 10.56 12.77 -18.73
CA GLU A 11 9.31 13.34 -18.20
C GLU A 11 8.06 12.90 -18.98
N ALA A 12 8.20 12.45 -20.24
CA ALA A 12 7.07 12.01 -21.06
C ALA A 12 6.35 10.79 -20.48
N ASP A 13 7.00 10.06 -19.57
CA ASP A 13 6.39 8.94 -18.88
C ASP A 13 5.81 9.28 -17.50
N ALA A 14 6.03 10.46 -16.92
CA ALA A 14 5.47 10.83 -15.62
C ALA A 14 3.99 11.27 -15.72
N LEU A 15 3.23 11.09 -14.65
CA LEU A 15 1.91 11.72 -14.52
C LEU A 15 2.08 13.15 -13.99
N PRO A 16 1.45 14.14 -14.64
CA PRO A 16 1.49 15.53 -14.16
C PRO A 16 0.74 15.64 -12.83
N ASP A 17 1.08 16.65 -12.03
CA ASP A 17 0.41 16.90 -10.75
C ASP A 17 -1.08 17.22 -10.94
N THR A 18 -1.46 17.75 -12.09
CA THR A 18 -2.86 18.01 -12.47
C THR A 18 -3.66 16.75 -12.82
N ALA A 19 -3.01 15.59 -12.94
CA ALA A 19 -3.69 14.33 -13.21
C ALA A 19 -4.66 13.99 -12.06
N THR A 20 -5.84 13.49 -12.42
CA THR A 20 -6.85 13.07 -11.46
C THR A 20 -6.91 11.54 -11.36
N LEU A 21 -7.08 11.05 -10.14
CA LEU A 21 -7.09 9.63 -9.81
C LEU A 21 -8.39 9.25 -9.09
N PRO A 22 -8.99 8.09 -9.41
CA PRO A 22 -10.10 7.56 -8.64
C PRO A 22 -9.66 7.22 -7.21
N ALA A 23 -10.63 7.19 -6.29
CA ALA A 23 -10.40 6.96 -4.87
C ALA A 23 -9.56 5.71 -4.55
N GLU A 24 -9.72 4.62 -5.30
CA GLU A 24 -8.94 3.39 -5.10
C GLU A 24 -7.45 3.57 -5.41
N LEU A 25 -7.12 4.23 -6.52
CA LEU A 25 -5.73 4.54 -6.87
C LEU A 25 -5.15 5.61 -5.95
N ALA A 26 -5.95 6.58 -5.51
CA ALA A 26 -5.53 7.58 -4.53
C ALA A 26 -5.20 6.94 -3.17
N ALA A 27 -6.03 6.02 -2.69
CA ALA A 27 -5.79 5.29 -1.44
C ALA A 27 -4.54 4.40 -1.55
N LEU A 28 -4.38 3.71 -2.68
CA LEU A 28 -3.18 2.92 -2.99
C LEU A 28 -1.92 3.80 -3.00
N TYR A 29 -1.99 4.99 -3.60
CA TYR A 29 -0.88 5.96 -3.63
C TYR A 29 -0.46 6.42 -2.23
N LEU A 30 -1.43 6.65 -1.35
CA LEU A 30 -1.17 7.09 0.02
C LEU A 30 -0.82 5.95 0.98
N CYS A 31 -0.83 4.69 0.53
CA CYS A 31 -0.64 3.51 1.36
C CYS A 31 -1.68 3.37 2.48
N ILE A 32 -2.93 3.70 2.21
CA ILE A 32 -4.05 3.59 3.15
C ILE A 32 -5.22 2.83 2.52
N SER A 33 -6.16 2.40 3.34
CA SER A 33 -7.42 1.83 2.85
C SER A 33 -8.32 2.92 2.25
N PRO A 34 -9.21 2.58 1.30
CA PRO A 34 -10.22 3.51 0.79
C PRO A 34 -11.11 4.10 1.90
N ALA A 35 -11.40 3.34 2.95
CA ALA A 35 -12.16 3.81 4.11
C ALA A 35 -11.41 4.90 4.88
N GLN A 36 -10.12 4.69 5.17
CA GLN A 36 -9.28 5.72 5.79
C GLN A 36 -9.20 6.98 4.94
N LEU A 37 -9.07 6.84 3.61
CA LEU A 37 -9.09 7.98 2.70
C LEU A 37 -10.44 8.73 2.75
N ALA A 38 -11.56 8.02 2.88
CA ALA A 38 -12.87 8.64 3.04
C ALA A 38 -13.00 9.40 4.38
N ASP A 39 -12.41 8.88 5.46
CA ASP A 39 -12.40 9.54 6.76
C ASP A 39 -11.53 10.80 6.78
N LEU A 40 -10.43 10.85 6.00
CA LEU A 40 -9.62 12.06 5.81
C LEU A 40 -10.38 13.20 5.12
N ARG A 41 -11.57 12.96 4.56
CA ARG A 41 -12.43 14.01 4.01
C ARG A 41 -13.23 14.75 5.08
N LYS A 42 -13.47 14.10 6.22
CA LYS A 42 -14.33 14.65 7.28
C LYS A 42 -13.50 15.62 8.12
N PRO A 43 -13.92 16.88 8.29
CA PRO A 43 -13.30 17.74 9.28
C PRO A 43 -13.50 17.08 10.65
N LYS A 44 -12.41 16.74 11.35
CA LYS A 44 -12.52 16.24 12.72
C LYS A 44 -13.08 17.39 13.58
N ARG A 45 -14.16 17.14 14.33
CA ARG A 45 -14.67 18.10 15.32
C ARG A 45 -13.51 18.46 16.28
N PRO A 46 -13.39 19.73 16.72
CA PRO A 46 -12.34 20.15 17.63
C PRO A 46 -12.58 19.52 19.00
N GLU A 47 -12.07 18.31 19.20
CA GLU A 47 -11.97 17.68 20.52
C GLU A 47 -10.80 18.34 21.26
N GLY A 48 -11.07 19.49 21.90
CA GLY A 48 -10.51 19.99 23.16
C GLY A 48 -9.00 19.98 23.46
N ARG A 49 -8.10 19.49 22.60
CA ARG A 49 -6.65 19.51 22.78
C ARG A 49 -6.01 19.94 21.47
N GLY A 50 -5.33 21.07 21.50
CA GLY A 50 -4.74 21.74 20.34
C GLY A 50 -3.66 20.92 19.65
N GLY A 51 -4.06 19.95 18.84
CA GLY A 51 -3.19 19.19 17.96
C GLY A 51 -3.61 19.36 16.51
N ASN A 52 -2.66 19.73 15.65
CA ASN A 52 -2.75 19.62 14.19
C ASN A 52 -3.32 18.24 13.81
N GLY A 53 -4.61 18.17 13.51
CA GLY A 53 -5.19 16.99 12.90
C GLY A 53 -4.57 16.74 11.52
N PRO A 54 -4.50 15.49 11.04
CA PRO A 54 -3.99 15.21 9.71
C PRO A 54 -4.79 16.04 8.67
N PRO A 55 -4.11 16.69 7.71
CA PRO A 55 -4.74 17.63 6.80
C PRO A 55 -5.82 16.95 5.96
N VAL A 56 -6.92 17.67 5.73
CA VAL A 56 -8.05 17.18 4.93
C VAL A 56 -7.63 17.08 3.46
N ILE A 57 -7.72 15.88 2.87
CA ILE A 57 -7.51 15.70 1.44
C ILE A 57 -8.85 15.87 0.74
N LYS A 58 -9.03 17.02 0.08
CA LYS A 58 -10.25 17.33 -0.66
C LYS A 58 -10.24 16.67 -2.05
N PRO A 59 -11.33 16.01 -2.46
CA PRO A 59 -11.54 15.61 -3.84
C PRO A 59 -11.58 16.82 -4.79
N VAL A 60 -11.40 16.58 -6.08
CA VAL A 60 -11.65 17.59 -7.11
C VAL A 60 -13.14 17.91 -7.16
N GLU A 61 -13.51 19.16 -6.93
CA GLU A 61 -14.90 19.62 -7.09
C GLU A 61 -15.24 19.70 -8.59
N GLY A 62 -16.06 18.77 -9.06
CA GLY A 62 -16.72 18.87 -10.35
C GLY A 62 -18.01 19.67 -10.21
N GLY A 63 -18.15 20.75 -10.97
CA GLY A 63 -19.37 21.57 -11.01
C GLY A 63 -20.61 20.70 -11.24
N ALA A 64 -21.64 20.91 -10.40
CA ALA A 64 -22.93 20.21 -10.46
C ALA A 64 -22.85 18.67 -10.59
N ALA A 65 -21.93 18.02 -9.86
CA ALA A 65 -21.82 16.56 -9.85
C ALA A 65 -22.85 15.92 -8.90
N GLY A 66 -23.60 14.93 -9.39
CA GLY A 66 -24.59 14.20 -8.61
C GLY A 66 -23.93 13.29 -7.57
N SER A 67 -24.67 12.81 -6.58
CA SER A 67 -24.17 11.92 -5.51
C SER A 67 -23.62 10.56 -5.99
N LYS A 68 -23.62 10.29 -7.30
CA LYS A 68 -23.19 9.04 -7.93
C LYS A 68 -21.90 9.16 -8.74
N ASP A 69 -21.35 10.37 -8.92
CA ASP A 69 -20.13 10.54 -9.72
C ASP A 69 -18.87 10.04 -8.96
N PRO A 70 -17.90 9.43 -9.67
CA PRO A 70 -16.72 8.88 -9.05
C PRO A 70 -15.88 9.98 -8.40
N VAL A 71 -15.52 9.79 -7.13
CA VAL A 71 -14.69 10.75 -6.39
C VAL A 71 -13.26 10.71 -6.91
N LEU A 72 -12.80 11.86 -7.42
CA LEU A 72 -11.47 12.04 -8.01
C LEU A 72 -10.56 12.87 -7.12
N TYR A 73 -9.25 12.60 -7.20
CA TYR A 73 -8.20 13.28 -6.43
C TYR A 73 -7.08 13.75 -7.34
N THR A 74 -6.60 14.96 -7.12
CA THR A 74 -5.43 15.51 -7.82
C THR A 74 -4.14 14.87 -7.32
N LEU A 75 -3.32 14.34 -8.23
CA LEU A 75 -2.07 13.66 -7.88
C LEU A 75 -1.08 14.58 -7.16
N GLY A 76 -1.00 15.87 -7.53
CA GLY A 76 -0.17 16.85 -6.83
C GLY A 76 -0.49 16.95 -5.35
N THR A 77 -1.78 17.04 -4.99
CA THR A 77 -2.23 17.06 -3.59
C THR A 77 -1.88 15.77 -2.86
N LEU A 78 -1.97 14.61 -3.52
CA LEU A 78 -1.58 13.33 -2.93
C LEU A 78 -0.06 13.24 -2.70
N ARG A 79 0.75 13.76 -3.63
CA ARG A 79 2.21 13.86 -3.52
C ARG A 79 2.62 14.77 -2.37
N GLU A 80 2.02 15.96 -2.28
CA GLU A 80 2.24 16.90 -1.18
C GLU A 80 1.88 16.27 0.17
N PHE A 81 0.72 15.61 0.24
CA PHE A 81 0.31 14.93 1.46
C PHE A 81 1.28 13.81 1.83
N ALA A 82 1.69 12.96 0.87
CA ALA A 82 2.62 11.87 1.11
C ALA A 82 4.01 12.37 1.54
N LYS A 83 4.44 13.53 1.03
CA LYS A 83 5.70 14.20 1.43
C LYS A 83 5.61 14.80 2.83
N ALA A 84 4.47 15.42 3.17
CA ALA A 84 4.22 15.96 4.50
C ALA A 84 4.05 14.86 5.57
N HIS A 85 3.61 13.66 5.16
CA HIS A 85 3.37 12.51 6.03
C HIS A 85 4.15 11.29 5.51
N PRO A 86 5.48 11.27 5.72
CA PRO A 86 6.28 10.10 5.42
C PRO A 86 5.91 9.00 6.42
N ALA A 87 5.05 8.07 5.99
CA ALA A 87 4.79 6.86 6.75
C ALA A 87 5.92 5.85 6.49
N PRO A 88 6.39 5.11 7.52
CA PRO A 88 7.26 3.96 7.32
C PRO A 88 6.59 2.95 6.37
N SER A 89 7.36 2.01 5.81
CA SER A 89 6.73 0.93 5.07
C SER A 89 5.76 0.16 5.98
N ALA A 90 4.71 -0.42 5.40
CA ALA A 90 3.71 -1.14 6.17
C ALA A 90 4.34 -2.34 6.91
N PHE A 91 5.39 -2.93 6.34
CA PHE A 91 6.19 -4.00 6.96
C PHE A 91 6.98 -3.51 8.18
N ASP A 92 7.69 -2.39 8.06
CA ASP A 92 8.48 -1.85 9.17
C ASP A 92 7.58 -1.43 10.32
N THR A 93 6.41 -0.86 10.00
CA THR A 93 5.40 -0.51 11.01
C THR A 93 4.95 -1.76 11.75
N ALA A 94 4.56 -2.82 11.03
CA ALA A 94 4.09 -4.06 11.64
C ALA A 94 5.16 -4.73 12.50
N LEU A 95 6.40 -4.78 12.02
CA LEU A 95 7.53 -5.38 12.72
C LEU A 95 7.84 -4.62 14.02
N ASN A 96 7.90 -3.29 13.96
CA ASN A 96 8.24 -2.45 15.12
C ASN A 96 7.12 -2.34 16.14
N SER A 97 5.86 -2.48 15.72
CA SER A 97 4.69 -2.38 16.61
C SER A 97 4.23 -3.73 17.18
N GLY A 98 4.83 -4.84 16.75
CA GLY A 98 4.44 -6.19 17.19
C GLY A 98 3.01 -6.55 16.81
N LEU A 99 2.50 -6.01 15.70
CA LEU A 99 1.13 -6.27 15.25
C LEU A 99 0.96 -7.72 14.81
N LEU A 100 0.28 -8.51 15.64
CA LEU A 100 -0.06 -9.91 15.36
C LEU A 100 -1.11 -10.03 14.25
N GLY A 101 -1.02 -11.10 13.46
CA GLY A 101 -1.94 -11.38 12.36
C GLY A 101 -1.62 -10.62 11.08
N TRP A 102 -0.51 -9.89 11.05
CA TRP A 102 -0.10 -9.10 9.90
C TRP A 102 0.26 -9.97 8.70
N VAL A 103 0.82 -11.16 8.90
CA VAL A 103 1.15 -12.06 7.79
C VAL A 103 -0.10 -12.57 7.04
N SER A 104 -1.25 -12.54 7.72
CA SER A 104 -2.57 -12.90 7.17
C SER A 104 -3.30 -11.71 6.53
N ALA A 105 -2.82 -10.49 6.73
CA ALA A 105 -3.39 -9.30 6.12
C ALA A 105 -3.15 -9.32 4.61
N LYS A 106 -4.19 -8.97 3.83
CA LYS A 106 -4.05 -8.81 2.38
C LYS A 106 -3.42 -7.46 2.07
N LEU A 107 -2.23 -7.50 1.49
CA LEU A 107 -1.46 -6.34 1.08
C LEU A 107 -1.50 -6.18 -0.44
N PRO A 108 -1.48 -4.95 -0.96
CA PRO A 108 -1.47 -4.72 -2.39
C PRO A 108 -0.06 -4.85 -2.97
N PHE A 109 0.02 -5.52 -4.12
CA PHE A 109 1.22 -5.72 -4.91
C PHE A 109 1.01 -5.27 -6.35
N PHE A 110 2.03 -4.65 -6.94
CA PHE A 110 2.09 -4.45 -8.38
C PHE A 110 2.37 -5.78 -9.07
N ALA A 111 1.66 -6.07 -10.16
CA ALA A 111 1.77 -7.32 -10.88
C ALA A 111 1.67 -7.11 -12.40
N GLU A 112 2.33 -7.98 -13.16
CA GLU A 112 2.24 -7.97 -14.61
C GLU A 112 0.80 -8.20 -15.08
N ARG A 113 0.44 -7.53 -16.17
CA ARG A 113 -0.84 -7.71 -16.86
C ARG A 113 -0.78 -9.02 -17.65
N GLU A 114 -1.06 -10.12 -16.96
CA GLU A 114 -1.19 -11.48 -17.49
C GLU A 114 -0.13 -11.90 -18.52
N PRO A 115 0.98 -12.53 -18.10
CA PRO A 115 1.92 -13.06 -19.06
C PRO A 115 1.25 -14.22 -19.81
N ARG A 116 0.84 -14.00 -21.07
CA ARG A 116 0.30 -15.05 -21.97
C ARG A 116 1.20 -16.30 -22.05
N ILE A 117 2.48 -16.13 -21.75
CA ILE A 117 3.52 -17.16 -21.76
C ILE A 117 3.50 -18.02 -20.46
N LYS A 118 2.94 -17.51 -19.35
CA LYS A 118 2.91 -18.18 -18.03
C LYS A 118 1.48 -18.40 -17.57
N ARG A 119 0.75 -19.30 -18.25
CA ARG A 119 -0.63 -19.79 -17.94
C ARG A 119 -1.05 -19.54 -16.47
N GLY A 120 -1.80 -18.47 -16.23
CA GLY A 120 -2.47 -18.20 -14.96
C GLY A 120 -1.60 -17.81 -13.75
N LYS A 121 -0.27 -17.78 -13.86
CA LYS A 121 0.60 -17.40 -12.73
C LYS A 121 0.78 -15.88 -12.69
N ARG A 122 0.42 -15.27 -11.55
CA ARG A 122 0.65 -13.84 -11.28
C ARG A 122 2.15 -13.62 -11.07
N VAL A 123 2.73 -12.68 -11.81
CA VAL A 123 4.12 -12.25 -11.63
C VAL A 123 4.10 -10.91 -10.91
N LEU A 124 4.60 -10.89 -9.68
CA LEU A 124 4.70 -9.71 -8.85
C LEU A 124 5.92 -8.89 -9.26
N ILE A 125 5.77 -7.58 -9.27
CA ILE A 125 6.83 -6.64 -9.67
C ILE A 125 7.33 -5.84 -8.46
N GLY A 126 6.52 -5.71 -7.40
CA GLY A 126 6.88 -4.98 -6.19
C GLY A 126 5.71 -4.84 -5.21
N GLY A 127 6.00 -4.52 -3.96
CA GLY A 127 4.99 -4.16 -2.96
C GLY A 127 4.42 -2.77 -3.24
N ALA A 128 3.10 -2.62 -3.37
CA ALA A 128 2.52 -1.32 -3.72
C ALA A 128 2.54 -0.32 -2.56
N TRP A 129 2.62 -0.82 -1.32
CA TRP A 129 2.75 -0.03 -0.11
C TRP A 129 4.18 0.12 0.40
N ASP A 130 5.19 -0.42 -0.30
CA ASP A 130 6.58 -0.24 0.09
C ASP A 130 7.08 1.14 -0.38
N ARG A 131 6.99 2.15 0.48
CA ARG A 131 7.46 3.51 0.17
C ARG A 131 8.98 3.62 0.03
N ALA A 132 9.75 2.65 0.52
CA ALA A 132 11.20 2.63 0.37
C ALA A 132 11.64 2.15 -1.03
N ASP A 133 10.73 1.55 -1.80
CA ASP A 133 11.02 1.08 -3.16
C ASP A 133 11.22 2.27 -4.13
N PRO A 134 12.43 2.47 -4.67
CA PRO A 134 12.71 3.60 -5.56
C PRO A 134 11.95 3.50 -6.89
N LEU A 135 11.47 2.31 -7.26
CA LEU A 135 10.72 2.09 -8.50
C LEU A 135 9.20 2.26 -8.31
N ARG A 136 8.74 2.53 -7.09
CA ARG A 136 7.31 2.61 -6.75
C ARG A 136 6.57 3.64 -7.60
N GLU A 137 7.08 4.86 -7.72
CA GLU A 137 6.42 5.93 -8.48
C GLU A 137 6.27 5.53 -9.95
N LYS A 138 7.32 4.96 -10.55
CA LYS A 138 7.30 4.44 -11.93
C LYS A 138 6.27 3.32 -12.11
N ARG A 139 6.18 2.40 -11.15
CA ARG A 139 5.19 1.30 -11.15
C ARG A 139 3.77 1.85 -10.98
N PHE A 140 3.56 2.83 -10.13
CA PHE A 140 2.27 3.48 -9.94
C PHE A 140 1.79 4.19 -11.22
N VAL A 141 2.67 4.93 -11.88
CA VAL A 141 2.41 5.54 -13.18
C VAL A 141 2.03 4.48 -14.23
N ALA A 142 2.76 3.35 -14.27
CA ALA A 142 2.44 2.25 -15.17
C ALA A 142 1.06 1.63 -14.85
N LEU A 143 0.67 1.57 -13.56
CA LEU A 143 -0.64 1.10 -13.13
C LEU A 143 -1.75 2.05 -13.57
N ALA A 144 -1.58 3.35 -13.33
CA ALA A 144 -2.54 4.37 -13.72
C ALA A 144 -2.72 4.45 -15.25
N LYS A 145 -1.67 4.17 -16.03
CA LYS A 145 -1.73 4.01 -17.50
C LYS A 145 -2.27 2.64 -17.95
N GLY A 146 -2.67 1.75 -17.03
CA GLY A 146 -3.20 0.42 -17.32
C GLY A 146 -2.20 -0.57 -17.93
N ARG A 147 -0.89 -0.30 -17.82
CA ARG A 147 0.18 -1.16 -18.36
C ARG A 147 0.46 -2.36 -17.46
N ILE A 148 0.22 -2.21 -16.16
CA ILE A 148 0.29 -3.27 -15.15
C ILE A 148 -1.03 -3.34 -14.40
N ARG A 149 -1.17 -4.32 -13.51
CA ARG A 149 -2.29 -4.42 -12.57
C ARG A 149 -1.79 -4.40 -11.14
N PHE A 150 -2.69 -4.25 -10.18
CA PHE A 150 -2.38 -4.56 -8.79
C PHE A 150 -3.25 -5.73 -8.32
N THR A 151 -2.78 -6.45 -7.31
CA THR A 151 -3.49 -7.57 -6.67
C THR A 151 -3.28 -7.50 -5.18
N SER A 152 -4.28 -7.91 -4.41
CA SER A 152 -4.15 -8.03 -2.96
C SER A 152 -3.86 -9.48 -2.60
N LEU A 153 -2.76 -9.72 -1.88
CA LEU A 153 -2.29 -11.04 -1.47
C LEU A 153 -1.85 -11.00 -0.01
N THR A 154 -1.92 -12.13 0.69
CA THR A 154 -1.26 -12.28 2.00
C THR A 154 0.27 -12.35 1.83
N CYS A 155 1.01 -12.21 2.92
CA CYS A 155 2.47 -12.34 2.87
C CYS A 155 2.90 -13.74 2.39
N ALA A 156 2.18 -14.78 2.85
CA ALA A 156 2.43 -16.16 2.43
C ALA A 156 2.15 -16.37 0.93
N GLU A 157 1.03 -15.86 0.43
CA GLU A 157 0.68 -15.93 -1.00
C GLU A 157 1.70 -15.20 -1.88
N ALA A 158 2.13 -14.01 -1.45
CA ALA A 158 3.12 -13.23 -2.17
C ALA A 158 4.52 -13.87 -2.16
N ALA A 159 4.92 -14.48 -1.04
CA ALA A 159 6.19 -15.20 -0.93
C ALA A 159 6.25 -16.43 -1.85
N ALA A 160 5.13 -17.13 -2.02
CA ALA A 160 5.00 -18.29 -2.90
C ALA A 160 4.72 -17.93 -4.39
N SER A 161 4.53 -16.64 -4.70
CA SER A 161 4.27 -16.17 -6.06
C SER A 161 5.55 -16.04 -6.89
N LEU A 162 5.40 -15.94 -8.21
CA LEU A 162 6.52 -15.57 -9.07
C LEU A 162 6.77 -14.07 -8.96
N TRP A 163 8.04 -13.67 -9.03
CA TRP A 163 8.45 -12.28 -9.09
C TRP A 163 9.18 -11.98 -10.39
N ALA A 164 9.07 -10.75 -10.87
CA ALA A 164 9.75 -10.28 -12.08
C ALA A 164 11.27 -10.13 -11.85
N ASP A 165 11.69 -9.94 -10.60
CA ASP A 165 13.06 -9.69 -10.20
C ASP A 165 13.37 -10.43 -8.88
N VAL A 166 14.53 -11.08 -8.84
CA VAL A 166 14.97 -11.90 -7.68
C VAL A 166 15.34 -11.01 -6.49
N ALA A 167 15.95 -9.84 -6.72
CA ALA A 167 16.32 -8.95 -5.63
C ALA A 167 15.07 -8.41 -4.90
N SER A 168 14.04 -8.04 -5.67
CA SER A 168 12.74 -7.62 -5.14
C SER A 168 12.04 -8.74 -4.36
N HIS A 169 12.12 -9.98 -4.84
CA HIS A 169 11.58 -11.15 -4.12
C HIS A 169 12.33 -11.41 -2.81
N ALA A 170 13.66 -11.38 -2.84
CA ALA A 170 14.51 -11.61 -1.67
C ALA A 170 14.27 -10.54 -0.59
N ALA A 171 14.24 -9.26 -0.97
CA ALA A 171 13.97 -8.16 -0.06
C ALA A 171 12.59 -8.26 0.60
N PHE A 172 11.59 -8.71 -0.16
CA PHE A 172 10.26 -9.00 0.40
C PHE A 172 10.28 -10.20 1.36
N ALA A 173 10.92 -11.30 0.95
CA ALA A 173 10.98 -12.53 1.72
C ALA A 173 11.69 -12.34 3.07
N GLU A 174 12.76 -11.55 3.10
CA GLU A 174 13.47 -11.22 4.35
C GLU A 174 12.56 -10.53 5.36
N LYS A 175 11.84 -9.48 4.94
CA LYS A 175 10.86 -8.77 5.78
C LYS A 175 9.73 -9.70 6.24
N GLY A 176 9.22 -10.54 5.33
CA GLY A 176 8.17 -11.50 5.62
C GLY A 176 8.58 -12.58 6.63
N LEU A 177 9.81 -13.10 6.51
CA LEU A 177 10.37 -14.08 7.45
C LEU A 177 10.57 -13.48 8.85
N ALA A 178 11.03 -12.22 8.93
CA ALA A 178 11.17 -11.53 10.20
C ALA A 178 9.82 -11.40 10.94
N LEU A 179 8.75 -11.05 10.21
CA LEU A 179 7.39 -10.99 10.77
C LEU A 179 6.87 -12.36 11.23
N LEU A 180 7.03 -13.40 10.41
CA LEU A 180 6.61 -14.77 10.76
C LEU A 180 7.32 -15.28 12.02
N LYS A 181 8.61 -14.95 12.18
CA LYS A 181 9.35 -15.27 13.40
C LYS A 181 8.76 -14.55 14.61
N GLY A 182 8.41 -13.28 14.47
CA GLY A 182 7.73 -12.51 15.52
C GLY A 182 6.40 -13.12 15.95
N GLU A 183 5.56 -13.52 14.99
CA GLU A 183 4.28 -14.18 15.30
C GLU A 183 4.48 -15.55 15.97
N THR A 184 5.49 -16.32 15.53
CA THR A 184 5.83 -17.61 16.15
C THR A 184 6.21 -17.43 17.62
N LEU A 185 7.08 -16.46 17.93
CA LEU A 185 7.47 -16.13 19.30
C LEU A 185 6.28 -15.70 20.17
N ALA A 186 5.32 -14.97 19.60
CA ALA A 186 4.11 -14.57 20.32
C ALA A 186 3.22 -15.78 20.68
N ILE A 187 3.11 -16.78 19.79
CA ILE A 187 2.39 -18.03 20.06
C ILE A 187 3.08 -18.80 21.19
N GLU A 188 4.41 -18.95 21.13
CA GLU A 188 5.19 -19.62 22.17
C GLU A 188 5.03 -18.93 23.54
N ALA A 189 5.08 -17.59 23.58
CA ALA A 189 4.86 -16.82 24.78
C ALA A 189 3.44 -17.01 25.34
N SER A 190 2.42 -17.04 24.48
CA SER A 190 1.04 -17.31 24.89
C SER A 190 0.90 -18.72 25.49
N LEU A 191 1.51 -19.74 24.89
CA LEU A 191 1.49 -21.11 25.42
C LEU A 191 2.16 -21.19 26.80
N ALA A 192 3.31 -20.53 26.97
CA ALA A 192 3.99 -20.46 28.26
C ALA A 192 3.13 -19.77 29.33
N ALA A 193 2.48 -18.64 28.99
CA ALA A 193 1.57 -17.93 29.88
C ALA A 193 0.36 -18.80 30.27
N THR A 194 -0.22 -19.53 29.32
CA THR A 194 -1.30 -20.49 29.60
C THR A 194 -0.83 -21.59 30.55
N GLY A 195 0.38 -22.12 30.36
CA GLY A 195 0.97 -23.11 31.27
C GLY A 195 1.16 -22.59 32.69
N GLN A 196 1.63 -21.35 32.84
CA GLN A 196 1.78 -20.70 34.15
C GLN A 196 0.43 -20.49 34.84
N LEU A 197 -0.58 -20.05 34.09
CA LEU A 197 -1.94 -19.88 34.61
C LEU A 197 -2.51 -21.22 35.10
N ALA A 198 -2.34 -22.29 34.32
CA ALA A 198 -2.79 -23.63 34.70
C ALA A 198 -2.08 -24.15 35.96
N ALA A 199 -0.79 -23.87 36.13
CA ALA A 199 -0.01 -24.27 37.30
C ALA A 199 -0.36 -23.47 38.58
N ALA A 200 -0.92 -22.26 38.42
CA ALA A 200 -1.31 -21.37 39.52
C ALA A 200 -2.77 -21.58 40.01
N GLY A 201 -3.53 -22.48 39.37
CA GLY A 201 -4.86 -22.86 39.84
C GLY A 201 -4.81 -23.58 41.20
N PRO A 202 -5.88 -23.51 42.02
CA PRO A 202 -5.91 -24.14 43.32
C PRO A 202 -5.66 -25.65 43.19
N ARG A 203 -4.71 -26.16 43.98
CA ARG A 203 -4.57 -27.60 44.21
C ARG A 203 -5.61 -27.97 45.26
N ASP A 204 -6.64 -28.70 44.82
CA ASP A 204 -7.53 -29.42 45.74
C ASP A 204 -6.75 -30.40 46.63
#